data_AF-A0A9E5I7F8-F1
#
_entry.id   AF-A0A9E5I7F8-F1
#
_cell.length_a   1.000
_cell.length_b   1.000
_cell.length_c   1.000
_cell.angle_alpha   90.00
_cell.angle_beta   90.00
_cell.angle_gamma   90.00
#
_symmetry.space_group_name_H-M   'P 1'
#
loop_
_entity.id
_entity.type
_entity.pdbx_description
1 polymer ?
#
loop_
_entity_poly.entity_id
_entity_poly.type
_entity_poly.pdbx_seq_one_letter_code
_entity_poly.pdbx_strand_id
1 'polypeptide(L)'
;MYVDAYFDRDNDIVKVVERDRKGQRVFKEYPAKFVFYYDDAKGKYTSIYGTPVSRTICKTQKDFHKELKINSNKRIYEADINQIFVCLSEHYLNDEAPKLNVVFFDIEVDFDPERGYASPDDAFMPITAISVHLQWLNTLVTLAVPPKTLSLSEAEELVAKFPNTQLFESEAEMLDTFLHLIEDADVITGW
;
A
#
# COMPACT_ATOMS: atom_id res chain seq x y z
N MET A 1 4.30 13.55 -6.90
CA MET A 1 4.01 13.25 -5.49
C MET A 1 3.69 11.77 -5.36
N TYR A 2 4.67 10.97 -4.88
CA TYR A 2 4.50 9.53 -4.74
C TYR A 2 3.62 9.19 -3.53
N VAL A 3 2.85 8.10 -3.65
CA VAL A 3 2.03 7.50 -2.60
C VAL A 3 2.69 6.24 -2.07
N ASP A 4 3.01 5.30 -2.96
CA ASP A 4 3.66 4.03 -2.63
C ASP A 4 4.51 3.55 -3.80
N ALA A 5 5.42 2.61 -3.54
CA ALA A 5 6.30 2.04 -4.55
C ALA A 5 6.55 0.55 -4.30
N TYR A 6 6.55 -0.21 -5.39
CA TYR A 6 6.77 -1.65 -5.40
C TYR A 6 7.93 -2.00 -6.32
N PHE A 7 8.85 -2.84 -5.84
CA PHE A 7 9.96 -3.34 -6.65
C PHE A 7 9.64 -4.70 -7.27
N ASP A 8 9.38 -4.68 -8.58
CA ASP A 8 9.24 -5.86 -9.43
C ASP A 8 10.64 -6.41 -9.77
N ARG A 9 11.05 -7.40 -8.98
CA ARG A 9 12.40 -8.00 -9.04
C ARG A 9 12.64 -8.78 -10.32
N ASP A 10 11.60 -9.39 -10.89
CA ASP A 10 11.73 -10.24 -12.08
C ASP A 10 12.03 -9.41 -13.32
N ASN A 11 11.51 -8.18 -13.36
CA ASN A 11 11.67 -7.26 -14.47
C ASN A 11 12.70 -6.16 -14.21
N ASP A 12 13.31 -6.12 -13.02
CA ASP A 12 14.19 -5.04 -12.56
C ASP A 12 13.51 -3.65 -12.73
N ILE A 13 12.26 -3.50 -12.28
CA ILE A 13 11.45 -2.26 -12.41
C ILE A 13 10.88 -1.85 -11.05
N VAL A 14 10.92 -0.55 -10.73
CA VAL A 14 10.18 0.04 -9.61
C VAL A 14 8.89 0.66 -10.14
N LYS A 15 7.76 0.11 -9.71
CA LYS A 15 6.41 0.62 -9.99
C LYS A 15 6.05 1.61 -8.90
N VAL A 16 5.68 2.83 -9.25
CA VAL A 16 5.33 3.90 -8.32
C VAL A 16 3.90 4.34 -8.56
N VAL A 17 3.13 4.42 -7.48
CA VAL A 17 1.80 5.03 -7.48
C VAL A 17 1.96 6.48 -7.04
N GLU A 18 1.34 7.40 -7.77
CA GLU A 18 1.35 8.84 -7.50
C GLU A 18 -0.07 9.39 -7.38
N ARG A 19 -0.18 10.56 -6.76
CA ARG A 19 -1.32 11.47 -6.96
C ARG A 19 -0.82 12.69 -7.71
N ASP A 20 -1.47 13.01 -8.83
CA ASP A 20 -1.17 14.23 -9.56
C ASP A 20 -1.68 15.49 -8.83
N ARG A 21 -1.42 16.68 -9.39
CA ARG A 21 -1.88 17.95 -8.80
C ARG A 21 -3.40 18.11 -8.78
N LYS A 22 -4.14 17.30 -9.53
CA LYS A 22 -5.61 17.26 -9.54
C LYS A 22 -6.15 16.20 -8.57
N GLY A 23 -5.28 15.46 -7.87
CA GLY A 23 -5.65 14.38 -6.97
C GLY A 23 -5.96 13.05 -7.66
N GLN A 24 -5.65 12.90 -8.96
CA GLN A 24 -5.88 11.66 -9.69
C GLN A 24 -4.73 10.68 -9.45
N ARG A 25 -5.06 9.41 -9.25
CA ARG A 25 -4.07 8.33 -9.12
C ARG A 25 -3.39 8.09 -10.47
N VAL A 26 -2.06 8.02 -10.47
CA VAL A 26 -1.23 7.78 -11.65
C VAL A 26 -0.24 6.66 -11.34
N PHE A 27 -0.06 5.75 -12.29
CA PHE A 27 0.93 4.68 -12.21
C PHE A 27 2.13 5.01 -13.09
N LYS A 28 3.33 4.91 -12.55
CA LYS A 28 4.59 5.07 -13.29
C LYS A 28 5.52 3.90 -13.05
N GLU A 29 6.38 3.66 -14.02
CA GLU A 29 7.41 2.63 -13.95
C GLU A 29 8.78 3.24 -14.21
N TYR A 30 9.74 2.85 -13.37
CA TYR A 30 11.13 3.28 -13.47
C TYR A 30 12.03 2.04 -13.55
N PRO A 31 13.02 2.00 -14.46
CA PRO A 31 14.01 0.93 -14.44
C PRO A 31 14.78 0.98 -13.11
N ALA A 32 14.90 -0.17 -12.44
CA ALA A 32 15.67 -0.26 -11.21
C ALA A 32 17.14 0.04 -11.48
N LYS A 33 17.77 0.71 -10.50
CA LYS A 33 19.21 0.94 -10.51
C LYS A 33 19.82 0.27 -9.29
N PHE A 34 20.88 -0.46 -9.54
CA PHE A 34 21.68 -1.09 -8.50
C PHE A 34 22.95 -0.28 -8.34
N VAL A 35 23.12 0.33 -7.18
CA VAL A 35 24.23 1.24 -6.91
C VAL A 35 25.02 0.68 -5.74
N PHE A 36 26.34 0.75 -5.84
CA PHE A 36 27.21 0.54 -4.69
C PHE A 36 28.47 1.40 -4.84
N TYR A 37 29.15 1.58 -3.72
CA TYR A 37 30.43 2.27 -3.68
C TYR A 37 31.51 1.33 -3.16
N TYR A 38 32.75 1.59 -3.54
CA TYR A 38 33.90 0.84 -3.05
C TYR A 38 35.11 1.74 -2.84
N ASP A 39 36.00 1.35 -1.92
CA ASP A 39 37.24 2.07 -1.65
C ASP A 39 38.10 2.22 -2.93
N ASP A 40 38.42 3.46 -3.29
CA ASP A 40 39.27 3.78 -4.43
C ASP A 40 39.96 5.11 -4.18
N ALA A 41 41.29 5.11 -4.10
CA ALA A 41 42.09 6.31 -3.85
C ALA A 41 41.92 7.40 -4.93
N LYS A 42 41.43 7.05 -6.12
CA LYS A 42 41.10 7.99 -7.21
C LYS A 42 39.60 8.28 -7.31
N GLY A 43 38.82 7.78 -6.35
CA GLY A 43 37.37 7.95 -6.28
C GLY A 43 36.95 9.41 -6.19
N LYS A 44 35.81 9.72 -6.82
CA LYS A 44 35.25 11.09 -6.85
C LYS A 44 34.26 11.38 -5.73
N TYR A 45 33.88 10.35 -4.98
CA TYR A 45 32.96 10.46 -3.85
C TYR A 45 33.73 10.20 -2.56
N THR A 46 33.14 10.56 -1.43
CA THR A 46 33.75 10.37 -0.10
C THR A 46 32.77 9.62 0.78
N SER A 47 33.24 8.58 1.46
CA SER A 47 32.44 7.88 2.46
C SER A 47 32.26 8.72 3.72
N ILE A 48 31.37 8.31 4.62
CA ILE A 48 31.21 8.96 5.93
C ILE A 48 32.47 8.90 6.81
N TYR A 49 33.46 8.09 6.45
CA TYR A 49 34.74 7.95 7.16
C TYR A 49 35.85 8.82 6.54
N GLY A 50 35.56 9.61 5.50
CA GLY A 50 36.56 10.42 4.79
C GLY A 50 37.36 9.65 3.74
N THR A 51 37.07 8.36 3.51
CA THR A 51 37.77 7.56 2.49
C THR A 51 37.24 7.91 1.09
N PRO A 52 38.11 8.19 0.11
CA PRO A 52 37.71 8.31 -1.29
C PRO A 52 37.13 7.00 -1.82
N VAL A 53 35.99 7.09 -2.50
CA VAL A 53 35.27 5.92 -3.05
C VAL A 53 34.84 6.16 -4.49
N SER A 54 34.81 5.08 -5.28
CA SER A 54 34.25 5.05 -6.62
C SER A 54 32.85 4.46 -6.58
N ARG A 55 31.97 4.95 -7.46
CA ARG A 55 30.57 4.53 -7.57
C ARG A 55 30.38 3.63 -8.79
N THR A 56 29.70 2.51 -8.60
CA THR A 56 29.21 1.68 -9.71
C THR A 56 27.68 1.75 -9.77
N ILE A 57 27.15 1.84 -10.98
CA ILE A 57 25.71 1.81 -11.26
C ILE A 57 25.47 0.70 -12.29
N CYS A 58 24.63 -0.26 -11.93
CA CYS A 58 24.21 -1.36 -12.80
C CYS A 58 22.71 -1.25 -13.08
N LYS A 59 22.29 -1.69 -14.27
CA LYS A 59 20.88 -1.69 -14.70
C LYS A 59 20.19 -3.03 -14.49
N THR A 60 20.95 -4.08 -14.21
CA THR A 60 20.43 -5.43 -13.98
C THR A 60 21.04 -6.02 -12.73
N GLN A 61 20.29 -6.88 -12.05
CA GLN A 61 20.80 -7.58 -10.88
C GLN A 61 22.00 -8.48 -11.21
N LYS A 62 22.02 -9.05 -12.43
CA LYS A 62 23.12 -9.88 -12.92
C LYS A 62 24.44 -9.10 -13.03
N ASP A 63 24.40 -7.92 -13.65
CA ASP A 63 25.58 -7.08 -13.80
C ASP A 63 26.06 -6.57 -12.44
N PHE A 64 25.13 -6.24 -11.55
CA PHE A 64 25.43 -5.84 -10.19
C PHE A 64 26.22 -6.91 -9.43
N HIS A 65 25.77 -8.17 -9.46
CA HIS A 65 26.50 -9.28 -8.83
C HIS A 65 27.88 -9.52 -9.45
N LYS A 66 28.03 -9.29 -10.76
CA LYS A 66 29.33 -9.40 -11.43
C LYS A 66 30.29 -8.31 -10.94
N GLU A 67 29.84 -7.06 -10.88
CA GLU A 67 30.64 -5.93 -10.40
C GLU A 67 31.01 -6.05 -8.92
N LEU A 68 30.12 -6.57 -8.08
CA LEU A 68 30.42 -6.88 -6.68
C LEU A 68 31.53 -7.92 -6.57
N LYS A 69 31.50 -8.98 -7.38
CA LYS A 69 32.56 -10.00 -7.39
C LYS A 69 33.91 -9.42 -7.83
N ILE A 70 33.92 -8.57 -8.85
CA ILE A 70 35.14 -7.88 -9.33
C ILE A 70 35.77 -7.02 -8.23
N ASN A 71 34.95 -6.39 -7.40
CA ASN A 71 35.41 -5.49 -6.34
C ASN A 71 35.40 -6.14 -4.94
N SER A 72 35.25 -7.46 -4.85
CA SER A 72 35.08 -8.19 -3.59
C SER A 72 36.27 -8.11 -2.63
N ASN A 73 37.45 -7.76 -3.13
CA ASN A 73 38.67 -7.55 -2.33
C ASN A 73 38.76 -6.13 -1.72
N LYS A 74 37.78 -5.26 -2.00
CA LYS A 74 37.70 -3.90 -1.48
C LYS A 74 36.57 -3.80 -0.48
N ARG A 75 36.60 -2.77 0.36
CA ARG A 75 35.44 -2.45 1.19
C ARG A 75 34.31 -1.93 0.31
N ILE A 76 33.13 -2.53 0.44
CA ILE A 76 31.91 -2.16 -0.28
C ILE A 76 30.99 -1.38 0.66
N TYR A 77 30.25 -0.43 0.10
CA TYR A 77 29.24 0.36 0.78
C TYR A 77 27.95 0.40 -0.04
N GLU A 78 26.82 0.52 0.65
CA GLU A 78 25.49 0.77 0.07
C GLU A 78 24.99 -0.29 -0.93
N ALA A 79 25.64 -1.46 -1.00
CA ALA A 79 25.24 -2.55 -1.88
C ALA A 79 23.92 -3.24 -1.47
N ASP A 80 23.42 -2.93 -0.28
CA ASP A 80 22.22 -3.47 0.35
C ASP A 80 21.03 -2.49 0.34
N ILE A 81 21.18 -1.32 -0.31
CA ILE A 81 20.08 -0.36 -0.39
C ILE A 81 18.93 -0.93 -1.24
N ASN A 82 17.72 -0.80 -0.72
CA ASN A 82 16.49 -1.16 -1.43
C ASN A 82 16.30 -0.25 -2.66
N GLN A 83 16.03 -0.87 -3.81
CA GLN A 83 15.87 -0.23 -5.11
C GLN A 83 14.72 0.78 -5.12
N ILE A 84 13.71 0.59 -4.27
CA ILE A 84 12.65 1.58 -4.03
C ILE A 84 13.27 2.89 -3.54
N PHE A 85 14.14 2.86 -2.52
CA PHE A 85 14.75 4.06 -1.97
C PHE A 85 15.71 4.73 -2.96
N VAL A 86 16.44 3.94 -3.76
CA VAL A 86 17.25 4.49 -4.86
C VAL A 86 16.36 5.26 -5.83
N CYS A 87 15.29 4.63 -6.33
CA CYS A 87 14.34 5.25 -7.24
C CYS A 87 13.70 6.51 -6.64
N LEU A 88 13.20 6.43 -5.40
CA LEU A 88 12.55 7.56 -4.74
C LEU A 88 13.52 8.72 -4.52
N SER A 89 14.77 8.44 -4.15
CA SER A 89 15.80 9.46 -3.95
C SER A 89 16.22 10.18 -5.24
N GLU A 90 16.10 9.54 -6.41
CA GLU A 90 16.44 10.17 -7.69
C GLU A 90 15.29 10.97 -8.28
N HIS A 91 14.06 10.52 -8.07
CA HIS A 91 12.87 11.04 -8.77
C HIS A 91 11.98 11.95 -7.92
N TYR A 92 12.05 11.85 -6.59
CA TYR A 92 11.15 12.55 -5.67
C TYR A 92 11.89 13.31 -4.57
N LEU A 93 13.19 13.54 -4.73
CA LEU A 93 13.95 14.34 -3.78
C LEU A 93 13.41 15.77 -3.72
N ASN A 94 13.04 16.21 -2.53
CA ASN A 94 12.39 17.51 -2.28
C ASN A 94 11.05 17.69 -3.02
N ASP A 95 10.39 16.61 -3.43
CA ASP A 95 9.02 16.68 -3.97
C ASP A 95 8.02 16.93 -2.83
N GLU A 96 6.86 17.47 -3.19
CA GLU A 96 5.76 17.69 -2.24
C GLU A 96 5.09 16.36 -1.87
N ALA A 97 4.57 16.28 -0.64
CA ALA A 97 3.75 15.14 -0.22
C ALA A 97 2.36 15.22 -0.88
N PRO A 98 1.81 14.11 -1.38
CA PRO A 98 0.47 14.11 -1.94
C PRO A 98 -0.60 14.31 -0.85
N LYS A 99 -1.76 14.83 -1.26
CA LYS A 99 -2.98 14.67 -0.45
C LYS A 99 -3.48 13.23 -0.65
N LEU A 100 -3.44 12.44 0.42
CA LEU A 100 -3.83 11.03 0.41
C LEU A 100 -5.34 10.86 0.59
N ASN A 101 -5.89 9.86 -0.09
CA ASN A 101 -7.19 9.30 0.20
C ASN A 101 -7.06 8.25 1.30
N VAL A 102 -7.58 8.54 2.50
CA VAL A 102 -7.51 7.64 3.65
C VAL A 102 -8.88 7.04 3.92
N VAL A 103 -8.95 5.73 4.05
CA VAL A 103 -10.13 4.99 4.51
C VAL A 103 -9.93 4.55 5.95
N PHE A 104 -10.93 4.80 6.77
CA PHE A 104 -11.07 4.17 8.09
C PHE A 104 -12.24 3.19 8.00
N PHE A 105 -12.06 1.93 8.38
CA PHE A 105 -13.18 1.00 8.43
C PHE A 105 -13.13 0.08 9.64
N ASP A 106 -14.31 -0.45 9.99
CA ASP A 106 -14.51 -1.46 11.01
C ASP A 106 -15.63 -2.41 10.56
N ILE A 107 -15.58 -3.66 11.02
CA ILE A 107 -16.50 -4.72 10.61
C ILE A 107 -17.19 -5.36 11.81
N GLU A 108 -18.42 -5.81 11.60
CA GLU A 108 -19.16 -6.62 12.57
C GLU A 108 -19.37 -8.02 11.99
N VAL A 109 -19.05 -9.03 12.77
CA VAL A 109 -19.15 -10.44 12.39
C VAL A 109 -20.19 -11.12 13.27
N ASP A 110 -20.97 -12.02 12.68
CA ASP A 110 -21.97 -12.78 13.41
C ASP A 110 -21.33 -13.72 14.47
N PHE A 111 -22.12 -14.13 15.46
CA PHE A 111 -21.66 -14.99 16.57
C PHE A 111 -22.28 -16.38 16.49
N ASP A 112 -21.46 -17.43 16.56
CA ASP A 112 -21.92 -18.80 16.62
C ASP A 112 -22.13 -19.23 18.09
N PRO A 113 -23.34 -19.64 18.51
CA PRO A 113 -23.59 -20.05 19.90
C PRO A 113 -22.82 -21.29 20.36
N GLU A 114 -22.39 -22.15 19.44
CA GLU A 114 -21.66 -23.39 19.73
C GLU A 114 -20.15 -23.20 19.62
N ARG A 115 -19.71 -22.50 18.57
CA ARG A 115 -18.27 -22.32 18.23
C ARG A 115 -17.67 -21.02 18.77
N GLY A 116 -18.50 -20.04 19.10
CA GLY A 116 -18.08 -18.71 19.54
C GLY A 116 -17.75 -17.76 18.39
N TYR A 117 -16.82 -16.84 18.64
CA TYR A 117 -16.37 -15.86 17.64
C TYR A 117 -15.50 -16.50 16.55
N ALA A 118 -15.72 -16.09 15.30
CA ALA A 118 -14.82 -16.41 14.20
C ALA A 118 -13.50 -15.66 14.36
N SER A 119 -12.38 -16.37 14.22
CA SER A 119 -11.06 -15.74 14.14
C SER A 119 -10.76 -15.36 12.69
N PRO A 120 -9.85 -14.40 12.44
CA PRO A 120 -9.42 -14.09 11.07
C PRO A 120 -8.81 -15.28 10.31
N ASP A 121 -8.19 -16.23 11.02
CA ASP A 121 -7.60 -17.44 10.41
C ASP A 121 -8.65 -18.48 9.99
N ASP A 122 -9.86 -18.44 10.59
CA ASP A 122 -10.99 -19.33 10.29
C ASP A 122 -12.29 -18.49 10.27
N ALA A 123 -12.51 -17.77 9.18
CA ALA A 123 -13.64 -16.86 8.97
C ALA A 123 -14.94 -17.62 8.65
N PHE A 124 -15.42 -18.44 9.59
CA PHE A 124 -16.58 -19.30 9.39
C PHE A 124 -17.94 -18.61 9.62
N MET A 125 -17.95 -17.40 10.20
CA MET A 125 -19.15 -16.58 10.38
C MET A 125 -19.17 -15.42 9.37
N PRO A 126 -20.37 -15.07 8.87
CA PRO A 126 -20.51 -13.99 7.91
C PRO A 126 -20.25 -12.62 8.54
N ILE A 127 -19.71 -11.71 7.74
CA ILE A 127 -19.69 -10.28 8.04
C ILE A 127 -21.11 -9.76 7.85
N THR A 128 -21.61 -9.03 8.85
CA THR A 128 -22.99 -8.52 8.89
C THR A 128 -23.06 -7.02 8.72
N ALA A 129 -22.01 -6.29 9.05
CA ALA A 129 -21.92 -4.87 8.78
C ALA A 129 -20.47 -4.41 8.56
N ILE A 130 -20.32 -3.35 7.77
CA ILE A 130 -19.04 -2.67 7.55
C ILE A 130 -19.32 -1.18 7.59
N SER A 131 -18.66 -0.46 8.50
CA SER A 131 -18.68 1.00 8.50
C SER A 131 -17.40 1.54 7.90
N VAL A 132 -17.51 2.40 6.89
CA VAL A 132 -16.41 2.94 6.10
C VAL A 132 -16.47 4.46 6.09
N HIS A 133 -15.44 5.11 6.64
CA HIS A 133 -15.26 6.55 6.54
C HIS A 133 -14.25 6.90 5.43
N LEU A 134 -14.75 7.54 4.38
CA LEU A 134 -13.99 8.00 3.23
C LEU A 134 -13.51 9.45 3.48
N GLN A 135 -12.27 9.61 3.95
CA GLN A 135 -11.74 10.91 4.39
C GLN A 135 -11.82 12.00 3.30
N TRP A 136 -11.64 11.63 2.04
CA TRP A 136 -11.64 12.59 0.92
C TRP A 136 -13.03 13.10 0.55
N LEU A 137 -14.08 12.35 0.88
CA LEU A 137 -15.48 12.76 0.72
C LEU A 137 -16.06 13.35 2.02
N ASN A 138 -15.38 13.14 3.15
CA ASN A 138 -15.88 13.44 4.49
C ASN A 138 -17.24 12.76 4.73
N THR A 139 -17.32 11.47 4.40
CA THR A 139 -18.55 10.67 4.43
C THR A 139 -18.32 9.36 5.15
N LEU A 140 -19.16 9.07 6.14
CA LEU A 140 -19.30 7.75 6.74
C LEU A 140 -20.44 7.01 6.04
N VAL A 141 -20.16 5.81 5.55
CA VAL A 141 -21.11 4.88 4.93
C VAL A 141 -21.14 3.62 5.77
N THR A 142 -22.33 3.08 6.05
CA THR A 142 -22.48 1.78 6.70
C THR A 142 -23.16 0.82 5.74
N LEU A 143 -22.53 -0.30 5.45
CA LEU A 143 -23.10 -1.38 4.67
C LEU A 143 -23.55 -2.46 5.65
N ALA A 144 -24.75 -3.02 5.51
CA ALA A 144 -25.24 -4.03 6.45
C ALA A 144 -26.16 -5.06 5.79
N VAL A 145 -26.10 -6.30 6.28
CA VAL A 145 -27.05 -7.37 5.97
C VAL A 145 -27.97 -7.53 7.18
N PRO A 146 -29.30 -7.36 7.02
CA PRO A 146 -30.21 -7.48 8.15
C PRO A 146 -30.30 -8.93 8.66
N PRO A 147 -30.57 -9.15 9.96
CA PRO A 147 -30.80 -10.48 10.48
C PRO A 147 -31.98 -11.17 9.78
N LYS A 148 -31.90 -12.50 9.64
CA LYS A 148 -32.95 -13.32 8.98
C LYS A 148 -34.34 -13.20 9.61
N THR A 149 -34.42 -12.75 10.86
CA THR A 149 -35.68 -12.56 11.60
C THR A 149 -36.37 -11.24 11.28
N LEU A 150 -35.73 -10.37 10.49
CA LEU A 150 -36.19 -9.02 10.24
C LEU A 150 -36.48 -8.85 8.74
N SER A 151 -37.65 -8.33 8.41
CA SER A 151 -37.97 -7.99 7.01
C SER A 151 -37.17 -6.76 6.56
N LEU A 152 -36.92 -6.63 5.25
CA LEU A 152 -36.18 -5.48 4.72
C LEU A 152 -36.85 -4.14 5.09
N SER A 153 -38.19 -4.06 5.08
CA SER A 153 -38.93 -2.86 5.48
C SER A 153 -38.72 -2.49 6.95
N GLU A 154 -38.71 -3.49 7.84
CA GLU A 154 -38.41 -3.23 9.26
C GLU A 154 -36.96 -2.77 9.44
N ALA A 155 -36.03 -3.28 8.63
CA ALA A 155 -34.62 -2.90 8.69
C ALA A 155 -34.45 -1.44 8.26
N GLU A 156 -35.09 -1.05 7.16
CA GLU A 156 -35.11 0.32 6.65
C GLU A 156 -35.63 1.31 7.70
N GLU A 157 -36.72 0.98 8.39
CA GLU A 157 -37.26 1.81 9.48
C GLU A 157 -36.26 1.97 10.65
N LEU A 158 -35.55 0.90 11.03
CA LEU A 158 -34.57 0.93 12.11
C LEU A 158 -33.35 1.81 11.78
N VAL A 159 -32.89 1.77 10.52
CA VAL A 159 -31.71 2.52 10.08
C VAL A 159 -32.04 3.91 9.55
N ALA A 160 -33.31 4.31 9.46
CA ALA A 160 -33.74 5.60 8.90
C ALA A 160 -33.08 6.84 9.53
N LYS A 161 -32.61 6.74 10.79
CA LYS A 161 -31.87 7.82 11.48
C LYS A 161 -30.39 7.93 11.04
N PHE A 162 -29.89 6.96 10.27
CA PHE A 162 -28.53 6.87 9.76
C PHE A 162 -28.58 6.98 8.22
N PRO A 163 -28.50 8.20 7.66
CA PRO A 163 -28.85 8.44 6.25
C PRO A 163 -27.92 7.75 5.23
N ASN A 164 -26.73 7.30 5.64
CA ASN A 164 -25.76 6.64 4.78
C ASN A 164 -25.65 5.13 5.08
N THR A 165 -26.67 4.52 5.67
CA THR A 165 -26.74 3.08 5.84
C THR A 165 -27.40 2.45 4.62
N GLN A 166 -26.70 1.51 3.99
CA GLN A 166 -27.19 0.72 2.86
C GLN A 166 -27.38 -0.72 3.30
N LEU A 167 -28.57 -1.27 3.02
CA LEU A 167 -28.94 -2.64 3.35
C LEU A 167 -28.75 -3.55 2.12
N PHE A 168 -28.24 -4.74 2.35
CA PHE A 168 -27.98 -5.75 1.31
C PHE A 168 -28.72 -7.05 1.62
N GLU A 169 -29.16 -7.75 0.58
CA GLU A 169 -29.82 -9.06 0.75
C GLU A 169 -28.80 -10.19 1.03
N SER A 170 -27.54 -9.99 0.61
CA SER A 170 -26.47 -10.98 0.78
C SER A 170 -25.14 -10.34 1.19
N GLU A 171 -24.32 -11.10 1.91
CA GLU A 171 -22.96 -10.71 2.26
C GLU A 171 -22.09 -10.47 1.01
N ALA A 172 -22.29 -11.25 -0.05
CA ALA A 172 -21.51 -11.12 -1.28
C ALA A 172 -21.65 -9.74 -1.93
N GLU A 173 -22.89 -9.22 -2.05
CA GLU A 173 -23.15 -7.89 -2.60
C GLU A 173 -22.62 -6.77 -1.69
N MET A 174 -22.70 -6.97 -0.37
CA MET A 174 -22.13 -6.05 0.61
C MET A 174 -20.61 -5.96 0.48
N LEU A 175 -19.92 -7.10 0.38
CA LEU A 175 -18.46 -7.16 0.22
C LEU A 175 -18.00 -6.59 -1.12
N ASP A 176 -18.71 -6.87 -2.21
CA ASP A 176 -18.41 -6.27 -3.52
C ASP A 176 -18.54 -4.74 -3.47
N THR A 177 -19.60 -4.22 -2.84
CA THR A 177 -19.78 -2.77 -2.66
C THR A 177 -18.67 -2.18 -1.79
N PHE A 178 -18.26 -2.85 -0.72
CA PHE A 178 -17.14 -2.43 0.12
C PHE A 178 -15.85 -2.28 -0.69
N LEU A 179 -15.50 -3.29 -1.51
CA LEU A 179 -14.31 -3.28 -2.34
C LEU A 179 -14.32 -2.11 -3.34
N HIS A 180 -15.46 -1.81 -3.95
CA HIS A 180 -15.61 -0.65 -4.82
C HIS A 180 -15.45 0.68 -4.08
N LEU A 181 -15.95 0.82 -2.85
CA LEU A 181 -15.82 2.06 -2.07
C LEU A 181 -14.36 2.38 -1.71
N ILE A 182 -13.55 1.36 -1.44
CA ILE A 182 -12.16 1.53 -1.02
C ILE A 182 -11.16 1.50 -2.18
N GLU A 183 -11.61 1.31 -3.42
CA GLU A 183 -10.72 1.17 -4.59
C GLU A 183 -9.78 2.37 -4.74
N ASP A 184 -10.28 3.59 -4.51
CA ASP A 184 -9.49 4.83 -4.59
C ASP A 184 -8.77 5.19 -3.27
N ALA A 185 -8.68 4.27 -2.32
CA ALA A 185 -7.94 4.45 -1.07
C ALA A 185 -6.42 4.34 -1.31
N ASP A 186 -5.66 5.28 -0.76
CA ASP A 186 -4.20 5.25 -0.72
C ASP A 186 -3.68 4.67 0.62
N VAL A 187 -4.47 4.86 1.68
CA VAL A 187 -4.20 4.31 3.02
C VAL A 187 -5.49 3.69 3.52
N ILE A 188 -5.39 2.45 3.99
CA ILE A 188 -6.47 1.72 4.65
C ILE A 188 -6.07 1.55 6.11
N THR A 189 -6.94 1.98 7.03
CA THR A 189 -6.71 1.89 8.47
C THR A 189 -8.05 1.67 9.19
N GLY A 190 -8.00 1.46 10.50
CA GLY A 190 -9.13 1.05 11.33
C GLY A 190 -8.66 0.67 12.72
N TRP A 191 -9.59 0.19 13.56
CA TRP A 191 -9.28 -0.40 14.85
C TRP A 191 -9.98 -1.73 14.99
#